data_AF-A0A7C4DJH6-F1
#
_entry.id   AF-A0A7C4DJH6-F1
#
_cell.length_a   1.000
_cell.length_b   1.000
_cell.length_c   1.000
_cell.angle_alpha   90.00
_cell.angle_beta   90.00
_cell.angle_gamma   90.00
#
_symmetry.space_group_name_H-M   'P 1'
#
loop_
_entity.id
_entity.type
_entity.pdbx_description
1 polymer ?
#
loop_
_entity_poly.entity_id
_entity_poly.type
_entity_poly.pdbx_seq_one_letter_code
_entity_poly.pdbx_strand_id
1 'polypeptide(L)'
;MESVLDRRFELSDLLDAAVIGDVVQAASSCFDLGITIIDLEGRETLTVCPDHEFCLSAKGPGGPGRCNEVKAKLASQPLDEGQVLQIKSFCGLRYAIFPLSYQLDLLGRIVVGPFRDPGTSP
;
A
#
# COMPACT_ATOMS: atom_id res chain seq x y z
N MET A 1 21.13 -29.18 -10.42
CA MET A 1 19.71 -29.53 -10.23
C MET A 1 19.21 -28.58 -9.17
N GLU A 2 18.58 -27.48 -9.57
CA GLU A 2 17.97 -26.54 -8.62
C GLU A 2 16.84 -27.26 -7.89
N SER A 3 16.83 -27.15 -6.57
CA SER A 3 15.78 -27.74 -5.75
C SER A 3 14.48 -27.00 -6.01
N VAL A 4 13.34 -27.70 -6.00
CA VAL A 4 12.02 -27.05 -6.03
C VAL A 4 11.83 -26.08 -4.84
N LEU A 5 12.61 -26.28 -3.76
CA LEU A 5 12.64 -25.42 -2.59
C LEU A 5 13.42 -24.11 -2.79
N ASP A 6 14.24 -23.99 -3.85
CA ASP A 6 14.99 -22.77 -4.16
C ASP A 6 14.17 -21.78 -5.02
N ARG A 7 12.94 -22.16 -5.39
CA ARG A 7 12.07 -21.29 -6.20
C ARG A 7 11.57 -20.12 -5.36
N ARG A 8 12.09 -18.93 -5.66
CA ARG A 8 11.49 -17.68 -5.20
C ARG A 8 10.21 -17.42 -5.97
N PHE A 9 9.14 -17.15 -5.24
CA PHE A 9 7.85 -16.78 -5.81
C PHE A 9 7.76 -15.27 -5.91
N GLU A 10 7.21 -14.79 -7.02
CA GLU A 10 6.74 -13.42 -7.11
C GLU A 10 5.29 -13.33 -6.62
N LEU A 11 4.83 -12.12 -6.33
CA LEU A 11 3.45 -11.91 -5.88
C LEU A 11 2.41 -12.45 -6.89
N SER A 12 2.68 -12.28 -8.18
CA SER A 12 1.84 -12.79 -9.28
C SER A 12 1.84 -14.31 -9.43
N ASP A 13 2.83 -15.01 -8.87
CA ASP A 13 2.82 -16.48 -8.86
C ASP A 13 1.82 -17.05 -7.84
N LEU A 14 1.51 -16.28 -6.80
CA LEU A 14 0.72 -16.74 -5.65
C LEU A 14 -0.71 -16.20 -5.64
N LEU A 15 -0.94 -15.06 -6.29
CA LEU A 15 -2.23 -14.38 -6.27
C LEU A 15 -2.86 -14.32 -7.67
N ASP A 16 -4.09 -14.79 -7.76
CA ASP A 16 -4.96 -14.48 -8.89
C ASP A 16 -5.41 -13.03 -8.79
N ALA A 17 -5.13 -12.25 -9.85
CA ALA A 17 -5.40 -10.82 -9.90
C ALA A 17 -6.90 -10.47 -9.74
N ALA A 18 -7.80 -11.31 -10.25
CA ALA A 18 -9.24 -11.07 -10.13
C ALA A 18 -9.71 -11.31 -8.69
N VAL A 19 -9.28 -12.42 -8.09
CA VAL A 19 -9.67 -12.78 -6.72
C VAL A 19 -9.12 -11.77 -5.71
N ILE A 20 -7.85 -11.38 -5.83
CA ILE A 20 -7.29 -10.37 -4.93
C ILE A 20 -7.96 -9.00 -5.11
N GLY A 21 -8.33 -8.66 -6.35
CA GLY A 21 -9.14 -7.49 -6.66
C GLY A 21 -10.44 -7.45 -5.85
N ASP A 22 -11.20 -8.55 -5.86
CA ASP A 22 -12.46 -8.66 -5.13
C ASP A 22 -12.28 -8.56 -3.61
N VAL A 23 -11.26 -9.23 -3.06
CA VAL A 23 -10.96 -9.18 -1.61
C VAL A 23 -10.59 -7.77 -1.17
N VAL A 24 -9.73 -7.10 -1.94
CA VAL A 24 -9.26 -5.75 -1.63
C VAL A 24 -10.40 -4.74 -1.81
N GLN A 25 -11.25 -4.90 -2.81
CA GLN A 25 -12.44 -4.08 -2.99
C GLN A 25 -13.41 -4.24 -1.82
N ALA A 26 -13.67 -5.47 -1.38
CA ALA A 26 -14.52 -5.73 -0.22
C ALA A 26 -13.94 -5.13 1.06
N ALA A 27 -12.64 -5.32 1.31
CA ALA A 27 -11.96 -4.73 2.46
C ALA A 27 -11.99 -3.19 2.45
N SER A 28 -11.68 -2.59 1.30
CA SER A 28 -11.74 -1.14 1.11
C SER A 28 -13.14 -0.59 1.39
N SER A 29 -14.18 -1.28 0.91
CA SER A 29 -15.58 -0.88 1.11
C SER A 29 -16.05 -1.06 2.56
N CYS A 30 -15.57 -2.08 3.27
CA CYS A 30 -15.90 -2.32 4.67
C CYS A 30 -15.28 -1.30 5.62
N PHE A 31 -14.05 -0.86 5.33
CA PHE A 31 -13.29 0.03 6.23
C PHE A 31 -13.24 1.48 5.76
N ASP A 32 -13.73 1.79 4.56
CA ASP A 32 -13.69 3.13 3.98
C ASP A 32 -12.25 3.64 3.81
N LEU A 33 -11.35 2.74 3.40
CA LEU A 33 -9.91 2.98 3.30
C LEU A 33 -9.38 2.60 1.93
N GLY A 34 -8.47 3.43 1.42
CA GLY A 34 -7.69 3.07 0.24
C GLY A 34 -6.70 1.95 0.57
N ILE A 35 -6.56 1.00 -0.36
CA ILE A 35 -5.64 -0.13 -0.28
C ILE A 35 -4.88 -0.23 -1.59
N THR A 36 -3.56 -0.20 -1.51
CA THR A 36 -2.65 -0.37 -2.65
C THR A 36 -1.69 -1.51 -2.36
N ILE A 37 -1.52 -2.41 -3.32
CA ILE A 37 -0.54 -3.49 -3.28
C ILE A 37 0.62 -3.10 -4.21
N ILE A 38 1.83 -3.18 -3.68
CA ILE A 38 3.06 -2.82 -4.39
C ILE A 38 4.03 -4.00 -4.30
N ASP A 39 4.61 -4.40 -5.42
CA ASP A 39 5.63 -5.45 -5.46
C ASP A 39 7.00 -4.98 -4.91
N LEU A 40 8.00 -5.85 -4.98
CA LEU A 40 9.37 -5.55 -4.55
C LEU A 40 10.05 -4.49 -5.41
N GLU A 41 9.70 -4.40 -6.69
CA GLU A 41 10.22 -3.41 -7.63
C GLU A 41 9.59 -2.02 -7.43
N GLY A 42 8.58 -1.92 -6.57
CA GLY A 42 7.87 -0.67 -6.31
C GLY A 42 6.74 -0.39 -7.31
N ARG A 43 6.32 -1.36 -8.10
CA ARG A 43 5.21 -1.25 -9.06
C ARG A 43 3.89 -1.52 -8.35
N GLU A 44 2.90 -0.65 -8.55
CA GLU A 44 1.54 -0.87 -8.06
C GLU A 44 0.87 -2.01 -8.84
N THR A 45 0.58 -3.12 -8.18
CA THR A 45 -0.12 -4.27 -8.78
C THR A 45 -1.63 -4.08 -8.75
N LEU A 46 -2.12 -3.43 -7.69
CA LEU A 46 -3.55 -3.17 -7.48
C LEU A 46 -3.70 -1.92 -6.61
N THR A 47 -4.62 -1.04 -6.97
CA THR A 47 -5.00 0.11 -6.15
C THR A 47 -6.52 0.23 -6.15
N VAL A 48 -7.11 0.14 -4.97
CA VAL A 48 -8.52 0.49 -4.72
C VAL A 48 -8.52 1.68 -3.79
N CYS A 49 -9.03 2.81 -4.27
CA CYS A 49 -9.14 4.04 -3.47
C CYS A 49 -10.59 4.52 -3.56
N PRO A 50 -11.34 4.53 -2.44
CA PRO A 50 -12.68 5.08 -2.46
C PRO A 50 -12.63 6.60 -2.69
N ASP A 51 -13.70 7.14 -3.27
CA ASP A 51 -13.84 8.57 -3.57
C ASP A 51 -14.04 9.36 -2.27
N HIS A 52 -12.94 9.72 -1.62
CA HIS A 52 -12.96 10.54 -0.40
C HIS A 52 -12.30 11.90 -0.56
N GLU A 53 -12.85 12.88 0.16
CA GLU A 53 -12.29 14.23 0.29
C GLU A 53 -11.07 14.30 1.23
N PHE A 54 -10.43 13.18 1.52
CA PHE A 54 -9.26 13.14 2.40
C PHE A 54 -8.08 13.98 1.85
N CYS A 55 -7.96 14.10 0.53
CA CYS A 55 -6.87 14.83 -0.11
C CYS A 55 -7.32 16.10 -0.85
N LEU A 56 -8.16 16.94 -0.23
CA LEU A 56 -8.51 18.27 -0.81
C LEU A 56 -7.28 19.12 -1.15
N SER A 57 -6.19 18.99 -0.38
CA SER A 57 -4.92 19.66 -0.65
C SER A 57 -4.21 19.20 -1.92
N ALA A 58 -4.52 18.01 -2.44
CA ALA A 58 -4.02 17.54 -3.74
C ALA A 58 -4.63 18.30 -4.92
N LYS A 59 -5.81 18.92 -4.72
CA LYS A 59 -6.50 19.72 -5.74
C LYS A 59 -5.94 21.14 -5.86
N GLY A 60 -5.10 21.58 -4.92
CA GLY A 60 -4.46 22.90 -4.93
C GLY A 60 -3.15 22.95 -5.74
N PRO A 61 -2.60 24.16 -6.03
CA PRO A 61 -1.35 24.34 -6.76
C PRO A 61 -0.18 23.60 -6.09
N GLY A 62 0.52 22.74 -6.84
CA GLY A 62 1.63 21.92 -6.32
C GLY A 62 1.21 20.69 -5.49
N GLY A 63 -0.09 20.52 -5.22
CA GLY A 63 -0.65 19.35 -4.52
C GLY A 63 -0.32 18.01 -5.20
N PRO A 64 -0.48 17.86 -6.53
CA PRO A 64 -0.19 16.62 -7.23
C PRO A 64 1.28 16.17 -7.09
N GLY A 65 2.22 17.12 -7.15
CA GLY A 65 3.65 16.85 -6.96
C GLY A 65 3.95 16.28 -5.58
N ARG A 66 3.42 16.92 -4.53
CA ARG A 66 3.57 16.44 -3.14
C ARG A 66 2.90 15.10 -2.90
N CYS A 67 1.75 14.84 -3.53
CA CYS A 67 1.11 13.53 -3.49
C CYS A 67 1.99 12.45 -4.12
N ASN A 68 2.58 12.73 -5.28
CA ASN A 68 3.47 11.79 -5.96
C ASN A 68 4.74 11.52 -5.14
N GLU A 69 5.31 12.53 -4.48
CA GLU A 69 6.43 12.34 -3.55
C GLU A 69 6.07 11.39 -2.40
N VAL A 70 4.87 11.53 -1.83
CA VAL A 70 4.39 10.60 -0.78
C VAL A 70 4.22 9.20 -1.35
N LYS A 71 3.61 9.02 -2.52
CA LYS A 71 3.48 7.71 -3.17
C LYS A 71 4.84 7.05 -3.44
N ALA A 72 5.78 7.80 -4.00
CA ALA A 72 7.15 7.33 -4.22
C ALA A 72 7.83 6.92 -2.90
N LYS A 73 7.60 7.68 -1.82
CA LYS A 73 8.09 7.35 -0.48
C LYS A 73 7.47 6.05 0.05
N LEU A 74 6.18 5.81 -0.16
CA LEU A 74 5.47 4.59 0.26
C LEU A 74 6.02 3.34 -0.45
N ALA A 75 6.28 3.47 -1.76
CA ALA A 75 6.84 2.40 -2.59
C ALA A 75 8.31 2.08 -2.26
N SER A 76 9.09 3.07 -1.79
CA SER A 76 10.55 2.94 -1.59
C SER A 76 10.99 2.70 -0.15
N GLN A 77 10.08 2.72 0.84
CA GLN A 77 10.48 2.42 2.23
C GLN A 77 11.15 1.05 2.33
N PRO A 78 12.25 0.91 3.09
CA PRO A 78 12.77 -0.40 3.43
C PRO A 78 11.71 -1.16 4.21
N LEU A 79 11.52 -2.42 3.87
CA LEU A 79 10.59 -3.32 4.55
C LEU A 79 11.43 -4.17 5.50
N ASP A 80 11.05 -4.15 6.77
CA ASP A 80 11.55 -5.07 7.78
C ASP A 80 10.44 -6.07 8.09
N GLU A 81 10.77 -7.35 8.14
CA GLU A 81 9.78 -8.40 8.38
C GLU A 81 9.09 -8.19 9.72
N GLY A 82 7.75 -8.22 9.71
CA GLY A 82 6.94 -8.10 10.92
C GLY A 82 6.74 -6.69 11.48
N GLN A 83 7.28 -5.64 10.85
CA GLN A 83 7.05 -4.26 11.28
C GLN A 83 6.10 -3.50 10.36
N VAL A 84 5.05 -2.93 10.95
CA VAL A 84 4.15 -2.00 10.25
C VAL A 84 4.72 -0.59 10.32
N LEU A 85 4.99 0.01 9.17
CA LEU A 85 5.50 1.38 9.10
C LEU A 85 4.36 2.37 8.90
N GLN A 86 4.33 3.46 9.66
CA GLN A 86 3.38 4.55 9.44
C GLN A 86 4.08 5.78 8.86
N ILE A 87 3.52 6.33 7.78
CA ILE A 87 4.01 7.57 7.16
C ILE A 87 2.93 8.64 7.25
N LYS A 88 3.28 9.79 7.83
CA LYS A 88 2.47 11.01 7.75
C LYS A 88 2.71 11.69 6.40
N SER A 89 1.61 11.99 5.71
CA SER A 89 1.56 12.76 4.47
C SER A 89 1.62 14.27 4.74
N PHE A 90 1.94 15.05 3.70
CA PHE A 90 1.96 16.51 3.78
C PHE A 90 0.59 17.12 4.15
N CYS A 91 -0.50 16.41 3.84
CA CYS A 91 -1.87 16.85 4.16
C CYS A 91 -2.29 16.54 5.61
N GLY A 92 -1.41 15.96 6.43
CA GLY A 92 -1.69 15.62 7.82
C GLY A 92 -2.24 14.21 8.03
N LEU A 93 -2.70 13.54 6.97
CA LEU A 93 -3.16 12.15 7.00
C LEU A 93 -2.01 11.16 7.09
N ARG A 94 -2.33 9.90 7.36
CA ARG A 94 -1.37 8.81 7.51
C ARG A 94 -1.64 7.67 6.55
N TYR A 95 -0.58 6.93 6.28
CA TYR A 95 -0.59 5.65 5.59
C TYR A 95 0.10 4.62 6.48
N ALA A 96 -0.35 3.38 6.42
CA ALA A 96 0.29 2.23 7.04
C ALA A 96 0.81 1.31 5.95
N ILE A 97 2.05 0.86 6.07
CA ILE A 97 2.72 -0.06 5.16
C ILE A 97 2.92 -1.37 5.91
N PHE A 98 2.32 -2.43 5.38
CA PHE A 98 2.44 -3.78 5.88
C PHE A 98 3.34 -4.58 4.93
N PRO A 99 4.45 -5.16 5.41
CA PRO A 99 5.26 -6.05 4.59
C PRO A 99 4.43 -7.29 4.22
N LEU A 100 4.49 -7.68 2.95
CA LEU A 100 3.86 -8.89 2.46
C LEU A 100 4.95 -9.94 2.24
N SER A 101 4.83 -11.08 2.90
CA SER A 101 5.84 -12.14 2.87
C SER A 101 5.19 -13.51 2.71
N TYR A 102 5.88 -14.42 2.05
CA TYR A 102 5.52 -15.83 1.95
C TYR A 102 6.73 -16.69 2.30
N GLN A 103 6.58 -17.60 3.25
CA GLN A 103 7.67 -18.47 3.72
C GLN A 103 8.96 -17.71 4.10
N LEU A 104 8.83 -16.52 4.71
CA LEU A 104 9.94 -15.63 5.07
C LEU A 104 10.66 -14.98 3.86
N ASP A 105 10.13 -15.14 2.64
CA ASP A 105 10.53 -14.32 1.52
C ASP A 105 9.59 -13.12 1.40
N LEU A 106 10.16 -11.93 1.40
CA LEU A 106 9.42 -10.71 1.14
C LEU A 106 8.93 -10.71 -0.32
N LEU A 107 7.67 -10.36 -0.53
CA LEU A 107 7.02 -10.30 -1.85
C LEU A 107 6.62 -8.87 -2.26
N GLY A 108 6.56 -7.96 -1.31
CA GLY A 108 6.10 -6.61 -1.53
C GLY A 108 5.48 -6.00 -0.27
N ARG A 109 4.49 -5.15 -0.46
CA ARG A 109 3.81 -4.42 0.62
C ARG A 109 2.35 -4.14 0.29
N ILE A 110 1.56 -4.06 1.35
CA ILE A 110 0.21 -3.51 1.33
C ILE A 110 0.27 -2.13 1.98
N VAL A 111 -0.20 -1.13 1.27
CA VAL A 111 -0.34 0.24 1.75
C VAL A 111 -1.81 0.50 2.02
N VAL A 112 -2.12 0.90 3.25
CA VAL A 112 -3.48 1.26 3.69
C VAL A 112 -3.53 2.75 4.00
N GLY A 113 -4.48 3.47 3.40
CA GLY A 113 -4.73 4.89 3.63
C GLY A 113 -5.14 5.65 2.37
N PRO A 114 -5.21 6.98 2.45
CA PRO A 114 -4.90 7.79 3.62
C PRO A 114 -6.00 7.70 4.71
N PHE A 115 -5.60 7.75 5.98
CA PHE A 115 -6.53 7.79 7.12
C PHE A 115 -6.17 8.91 8.11
N ARG A 116 -7.16 9.35 8.89
CA ARG A 116 -6.96 10.32 9.98
C ARG A 116 -6.34 9.63 11.18
N ASP A 117 -5.42 10.31 11.84
CA ASP A 117 -4.84 9.84 13.10
C ASP A 117 -5.87 9.99 14.23
N PRO A 118 -6.13 8.96 15.07
CA PRO A 118 -7.10 9.02 16.16
C PRO A 118 -6.86 10.16 17.17
N GLY A 119 -5.63 10.70 17.24
CA GLY A 119 -5.29 11.86 18.07
C GLY A 119 -5.64 13.23 17.48
N THR A 120 -6.13 13.29 16.24
CA THR A 120 -6.51 14.54 15.58
C THR A 120 -8.02 14.75 15.74
N SER A 121 -8.42 15.57 16.72
CA SER A 121 -9.78 16.13 16.75
C SER A 121 -9.99 17.03 15.51
N PRO A 122 -11.22 17.15 14.99
CA PRO A 122 -11.53 18.05 13.87
C PRO A 122 -11.15 19.51 14.17
#